data_AF-A0A8B2NRA9-F1
#
_entry.id   AF-A0A8B2NRA9-F1
#
_cell.length_a   1.000
_cell.length_b   1.000
_cell.length_c   1.000
_cell.angle_alpha   90.00
_cell.angle_beta   90.00
_cell.angle_gamma   90.00
#
_symmetry.space_group_name_H-M   'P 1'
#
loop_
_entity.id
_entity.type
_entity.pdbx_description
1 polymer ?
#
loop_
_entity_poly.entity_id
_entity_poly.type
_entity_poly.pdbx_seq_one_letter_code
_entity_poly.pdbx_strand_id
1 'polypeptide(L)'
;MGNPTHFSLEVPKRAHQLLRDLYEQLSDSDGTRLPLKATFLLSISMPIVILPIERILKYKQKRAEGHMNDAVLNPRLADAVDRAIDLKGKVHEAKFFTGPWQYATLERGAGFPNLAVEGLPDSVAAQLDAPEAVERARSLAADTFCRILRNALAHGGVLYLDQHGRSNSGAPVCRFAFVSTDRLNNPTKLHFLRIKMADYRAFLQLWVDWLNREAIDEVLAEDLGLDESDTEAVAIPEAAANAAGD
;
A
#
# COMPACT_ATOMS: atom_id res chain seq x y z
N MET A 1 -27.07 -7.68 -4.49
CA MET A 1 -25.78 -7.22 -5.07
C MET A 1 -25.21 -8.34 -5.91
N GLY A 2 -24.75 -8.05 -7.13
CA GLY A 2 -24.15 -9.03 -8.04
C GLY A 2 -22.64 -9.24 -7.80
N ASN A 3 -22.08 -10.19 -8.54
CA ASN A 3 -20.64 -10.47 -8.57
C ASN A 3 -19.85 -9.22 -9.04
N PRO A 4 -18.75 -8.81 -8.39
CA PRO A 4 -17.91 -7.72 -8.88
C PRO A 4 -17.39 -7.98 -10.29
N THR A 5 -17.39 -6.94 -11.13
CA THR A 5 -16.79 -6.98 -12.46
C THR A 5 -15.27 -6.85 -12.35
N HIS A 6 -14.77 -6.02 -11.44
CA HIS A 6 -13.33 -5.88 -11.15
C HIS A 6 -13.05 -6.02 -9.66
N PHE A 7 -12.70 -7.23 -9.22
CA PHE A 7 -12.51 -7.56 -7.79
C PHE A 7 -11.49 -6.66 -7.10
N SER A 8 -10.37 -6.38 -7.77
CA SER A 8 -9.25 -5.59 -7.23
C SER A 8 -9.50 -4.08 -7.20
N LEU A 9 -10.68 -3.62 -7.64
CA LEU A 9 -11.11 -2.23 -7.52
C LEU A 9 -12.35 -2.12 -6.64
N GLU A 10 -13.38 -2.89 -6.98
CA GLU A 10 -14.68 -2.79 -6.33
C GLU A 10 -14.64 -3.32 -4.90
N VAL A 11 -13.90 -4.41 -4.62
CA VAL A 11 -13.81 -4.94 -3.26
C VAL A 11 -13.00 -4.00 -2.36
N PRO A 12 -11.80 -3.50 -2.74
CA PRO A 12 -11.13 -2.43 -2.00
C PRO A 12 -12.01 -1.20 -1.75
N LYS A 13 -12.76 -0.74 -2.76
CA LYS A 13 -13.68 0.41 -2.62
C LYS A 13 -14.78 0.15 -1.59
N ARG A 14 -15.44 -1.01 -1.66
CA ARG A 14 -16.50 -1.41 -0.70
C ARG A 14 -15.92 -1.63 0.70
N ALA A 15 -14.76 -2.26 0.82
CA ALA A 15 -14.06 -2.46 2.07
C ALA A 15 -13.72 -1.11 2.72
N HIS A 16 -13.20 -0.17 1.95
CA HIS A 16 -12.93 1.18 2.42
C HIS A 16 -14.21 1.95 2.80
N GLN A 17 -15.31 1.76 2.07
CA GLN A 17 -16.60 2.30 2.46
C GLN A 17 -17.07 1.77 3.83
N LEU A 18 -16.95 0.45 4.07
CA LEU A 18 -17.21 -0.15 5.39
C LEU A 18 -16.33 0.47 6.47
N LEU A 19 -15.04 0.69 6.18
CA LEU A 19 -14.13 1.35 7.11
C LEU A 19 -14.63 2.74 7.47
N ARG A 20 -14.96 3.57 6.47
CA ARG A 20 -15.45 4.93 6.69
C ARG A 20 -16.74 4.96 7.51
N ASP A 21 -17.70 4.09 7.16
CA ASP A 21 -19.06 4.16 7.68
C ASP A 21 -19.17 3.54 9.10
N LEU A 22 -18.35 2.53 9.41
CA LEU A 22 -18.48 1.75 10.65
C LEU A 22 -17.39 2.03 11.70
N TYR A 23 -16.21 2.54 11.32
CA TYR A 23 -15.05 2.59 12.24
C TYR A 23 -15.31 3.40 13.52
N GLU A 24 -15.97 4.55 13.42
CA GLU A 24 -16.27 5.41 14.58
C GLU A 24 -17.40 4.84 15.46
N GLN A 25 -18.18 3.86 14.96
CA GLN A 25 -19.25 3.21 15.71
C GLN A 25 -18.74 2.07 16.58
N LEU A 26 -17.51 1.61 16.37
CA LEU A 26 -16.91 0.52 17.12
C LEU A 26 -16.46 0.99 18.50
N SER A 27 -16.70 0.19 19.52
CA SER A 27 -16.16 0.44 20.85
C SER A 27 -14.64 0.19 20.86
N ASP A 28 -13.94 0.92 21.73
CA ASP A 28 -12.51 0.69 21.95
C ASP A 28 -12.25 -0.58 22.77
N SER A 29 -13.24 -1.11 23.51
CA SER A 29 -13.22 -2.44 24.16
C SER A 29 -14.55 -2.79 24.86
N ASP A 30 -15.12 -3.97 24.60
CA ASP A 30 -16.24 -4.55 25.38
C ASP A 30 -15.72 -5.59 26.39
N GLY A 31 -14.79 -5.20 27.26
CA GLY A 31 -14.26 -6.08 28.34
C GLY A 31 -13.36 -7.23 27.89
N THR A 32 -13.26 -7.51 26.58
CA THR A 32 -12.19 -8.31 25.99
C THR A 32 -11.03 -7.38 25.63
N ARG A 33 -9.81 -7.71 26.05
CA ARG A 33 -8.61 -6.87 25.93
C ARG A 33 -8.16 -6.59 24.48
N LEU A 34 -8.99 -6.90 23.48
CA LEU A 34 -8.70 -6.74 22.06
C LEU A 34 -9.57 -5.61 21.49
N PRO A 35 -8.98 -4.46 21.10
CA PRO A 35 -9.76 -3.33 20.61
C PRO A 35 -10.40 -3.67 19.25
N LEU A 36 -11.73 -3.61 19.18
CA LEU A 36 -12.51 -3.93 17.97
C LEU A 36 -12.10 -3.06 16.79
N LYS A 37 -11.75 -1.78 17.02
CA LYS A 37 -11.21 -0.90 15.99
C LYS A 37 -9.93 -1.42 15.35
N ALA A 38 -9.00 -1.96 16.13
CA ALA A 38 -7.74 -2.48 15.60
C ALA A 38 -7.99 -3.74 14.74
N THR A 39 -8.79 -4.67 15.25
CA THR A 39 -9.17 -5.89 14.53
C THR A 39 -9.95 -5.58 13.25
N PHE A 40 -10.90 -4.64 13.31
CA PHE A 40 -11.67 -4.21 12.14
C PHE A 40 -10.77 -3.57 11.09
N LEU A 41 -9.88 -2.65 11.50
CA LEU A 41 -8.96 -1.99 10.59
C LEU A 41 -8.06 -2.98 9.84
N LEU A 42 -7.54 -4.00 10.53
CA LEU A 42 -6.74 -5.05 9.87
C LEU A 42 -7.58 -5.94 8.96
N SER A 43 -8.75 -6.39 9.41
CA SER A 43 -9.67 -7.22 8.63
C SER A 43 -10.07 -6.54 7.31
N ILE A 44 -10.36 -5.24 7.36
CA ILE A 44 -10.72 -4.45 6.18
C ILE A 44 -9.50 -4.13 5.30
N SER A 45 -8.31 -4.00 5.88
CA SER A 45 -7.09 -3.76 5.11
C SER A 45 -6.66 -4.93 4.23
N MET A 46 -6.99 -6.17 4.62
CA MET A 46 -6.67 -7.37 3.84
C MET A 46 -7.17 -7.29 2.40
N PRO A 47 -8.48 -7.15 2.12
CA PRO A 47 -8.96 -7.04 0.74
C PRO A 47 -8.46 -5.77 0.03
N ILE A 48 -8.24 -4.66 0.75
CA ILE A 48 -7.75 -3.41 0.17
C ILE A 48 -6.34 -3.56 -0.41
N VAL A 49 -5.44 -4.21 0.33
CA VAL A 49 -4.02 -4.32 -0.03
C VAL A 49 -3.72 -5.60 -0.81
N ILE A 50 -4.25 -6.75 -0.38
CA ILE A 50 -3.89 -8.06 -0.95
C ILE A 50 -4.44 -8.21 -2.37
N LEU A 51 -5.71 -7.85 -2.62
CA LEU A 51 -6.34 -8.12 -3.92
C LEU A 51 -5.61 -7.43 -5.09
N PRO A 52 -5.32 -6.11 -5.05
CA PRO A 52 -4.57 -5.46 -6.12
C PRO A 52 -3.18 -6.09 -6.35
N ILE A 53 -2.46 -6.44 -5.27
CA ILE A 53 -1.13 -7.03 -5.38
C ILE A 53 -1.20 -8.44 -6.00
N GLU A 54 -2.12 -9.28 -5.53
CA GLU A 54 -2.20 -10.69 -5.95
C GLU A 54 -2.84 -10.87 -7.32
N ARG A 55 -3.86 -10.07 -7.66
CA ARG A 55 -4.66 -10.27 -8.88
C ARG A 55 -4.27 -9.35 -10.03
N ILE A 56 -3.52 -8.27 -9.77
CA ILE A 56 -3.00 -7.37 -10.81
C ILE A 56 -1.48 -7.53 -10.93
N LEU A 57 -0.73 -7.10 -9.90
CA LEU A 57 0.73 -6.98 -9.97
C LEU A 57 1.42 -8.32 -10.23
N LYS A 58 1.13 -9.35 -9.42
CA LYS A 58 1.76 -10.67 -9.57
C LYS A 58 1.51 -11.30 -10.93
N TYR A 59 0.32 -11.13 -11.50
CA TYR A 59 0.01 -11.72 -12.81
C TYR A 59 0.76 -11.04 -13.95
N LYS A 60 1.03 -9.73 -13.84
CA LYS A 60 1.88 -9.06 -14.83
C LYS A 60 3.30 -9.65 -14.82
N GLN A 61 3.83 -9.94 -13.63
CA GLN A 61 5.17 -10.49 -13.42
C GLN A 61 5.26 -11.99 -13.73
N LYS A 62 4.18 -12.74 -13.50
CA LYS A 62 4.13 -14.21 -13.63
C LYS A 62 2.84 -14.66 -14.32
N ARG A 63 2.71 -14.29 -15.60
CA ARG A 63 1.52 -14.55 -16.43
C ARG A 63 1.07 -16.03 -16.49
N ALA A 64 1.96 -16.98 -16.21
CA ALA A 64 1.69 -18.42 -16.29
C ALA A 64 1.11 -19.04 -15.00
N GLU A 65 1.06 -18.31 -13.89
CA GLU A 65 0.68 -18.86 -12.58
C GLU A 65 -0.62 -18.22 -12.06
N GLY A 66 -1.78 -18.74 -12.48
CA GLY A 66 -3.02 -18.60 -11.69
C GLY A 66 -4.33 -18.50 -12.48
N HIS A 67 -5.45 -18.51 -11.73
CA HIS A 67 -6.81 -18.61 -12.25
C HIS A 67 -7.66 -17.34 -12.09
N MET A 68 -7.11 -16.28 -11.49
CA MET A 68 -7.83 -15.04 -11.14
C MET A 68 -6.97 -13.81 -11.45
N ASN A 69 -6.95 -13.41 -12.72
CA ASN A 69 -6.16 -12.30 -13.23
C ASN A 69 -7.06 -11.10 -13.52
N ASP A 70 -6.98 -10.06 -12.69
CA ASP A 70 -7.72 -8.82 -12.90
C ASP A 70 -6.97 -7.86 -13.85
N ALA A 71 -5.67 -8.08 -14.09
CA ALA A 71 -4.88 -7.23 -14.99
C ALA A 71 -5.39 -7.26 -16.45
N VAL A 72 -6.07 -8.34 -16.87
CA VAL A 72 -6.65 -8.42 -18.23
C VAL A 72 -7.93 -7.60 -18.36
N LEU A 73 -8.58 -7.25 -17.24
CA LEU A 73 -9.84 -6.50 -17.23
C LEU A 73 -9.59 -5.00 -17.36
N ASN A 74 -8.42 -4.54 -16.89
CA ASN A 74 -7.99 -3.16 -17.04
C ASN A 74 -6.45 -3.11 -17.20
N PRO A 75 -5.93 -3.22 -18.44
CA PRO A 75 -4.49 -3.20 -18.72
C PRO A 75 -3.80 -1.91 -18.27
N ARG A 76 -4.46 -0.76 -18.38
CA ARG A 76 -3.92 0.54 -17.97
C ARG A 76 -3.73 0.62 -16.46
N LEU A 77 -4.72 0.17 -15.68
CA LEU A 77 -4.57 0.04 -14.23
C LEU A 77 -3.44 -0.93 -13.90
N ALA A 78 -3.33 -2.05 -14.62
CA ALA A 78 -2.23 -2.97 -14.41
C ALA A 78 -0.86 -2.33 -14.67
N ASP A 79 -0.74 -1.49 -15.69
CA ASP A 79 0.46 -0.71 -15.96
C ASP A 79 0.71 0.37 -14.90
N ALA A 80 -0.33 1.03 -14.40
CA ALA A 80 -0.20 2.01 -13.32
C ALA A 80 0.27 1.36 -12.02
N VAL A 81 -0.31 0.21 -11.65
CA VAL A 81 0.07 -0.57 -10.47
C VAL A 81 1.52 -1.07 -10.60
N ASP A 82 1.89 -1.57 -11.77
CA ASP A 82 3.25 -2.01 -12.06
C ASP A 82 4.25 -0.86 -12.01
N ARG A 83 3.97 0.29 -12.61
CA ARG A 83 4.84 1.46 -12.54
C ARG A 83 5.02 1.95 -11.10
N ALA A 84 3.94 1.98 -10.32
CA ALA A 84 3.96 2.48 -8.96
C ALA A 84 4.67 1.54 -7.97
N ILE A 85 4.67 0.22 -8.22
CA ILE A 85 5.16 -0.78 -7.27
C ILE A 85 6.46 -1.46 -7.75
N ASP A 86 6.61 -1.75 -9.04
CA ASP A 86 7.66 -2.63 -9.57
C ASP A 86 8.92 -1.91 -10.08
N LEU A 87 8.87 -0.62 -10.40
CA LEU A 87 10.00 0.11 -11.01
C LEU A 87 11.19 0.39 -10.06
N LYS A 88 11.30 -0.31 -8.93
CA LYS A 88 12.32 -0.11 -7.87
C LYS A 88 12.40 1.34 -7.34
N GLY A 89 11.45 2.19 -7.71
CA GLY A 89 11.30 3.54 -7.19
C GLY A 89 11.09 3.52 -5.68
N LYS A 90 11.47 4.61 -5.02
CA LYS A 90 11.31 4.72 -3.58
C LYS A 90 9.82 4.85 -3.26
N VAL A 91 9.34 4.14 -2.25
CA VAL A 91 7.91 4.09 -1.93
C VAL A 91 7.31 5.46 -1.66
N HIS A 92 8.08 6.40 -1.10
CA HIS A 92 7.59 7.75 -0.83
C HIS A 92 7.29 8.59 -2.09
N GLU A 93 7.77 8.15 -3.25
CA GLU A 93 7.45 8.76 -4.55
C GLU A 93 6.14 8.20 -5.14
N ALA A 94 5.64 7.07 -4.60
CA ALA A 94 4.40 6.47 -5.05
C ALA A 94 3.19 7.28 -4.56
N LYS A 95 2.22 7.52 -5.44
CA LYS A 95 1.01 8.32 -5.16
C LYS A 95 0.11 7.72 -4.06
N PHE A 96 0.30 6.45 -3.70
CA PHE A 96 -0.43 5.78 -2.62
C PHE A 96 0.24 5.92 -1.24
N PHE A 97 1.46 6.46 -1.16
CA PHE A 97 2.23 6.49 0.09
C PHE A 97 1.90 7.72 0.94
N THR A 98 1.62 7.50 2.22
CA THR A 98 1.45 8.54 3.23
C THR A 98 1.69 8.00 4.64
N GLY A 99 1.89 8.90 5.59
CA GLY A 99 2.10 8.61 7.00
C GLY A 99 3.57 8.42 7.39
N PRO A 100 3.91 8.59 8.69
CA PRO A 100 5.26 8.44 9.21
C PRO A 100 5.60 6.97 9.47
N TRP A 101 5.62 6.15 8.41
CA TRP A 101 6.06 4.75 8.49
C TRP A 101 7.47 4.67 9.04
N GLN A 102 7.74 3.70 9.91
CA GLN A 102 9.07 3.45 10.47
C GLN A 102 9.53 2.06 10.04
N TYR A 103 10.81 1.93 9.69
CA TYR A 103 11.37 0.68 9.20
C TYR A 103 12.59 0.23 10.00
N ALA A 104 12.65 -1.07 10.28
CA ALA A 104 13.78 -1.74 10.90
C ALA A 104 13.95 -3.16 10.36
N THR A 105 15.11 -3.76 10.64
CA THR A 105 15.41 -5.15 10.31
C THR A 105 15.97 -5.89 11.51
N LEU A 106 15.78 -7.21 11.49
CA LEU A 106 16.42 -8.14 12.41
C LEU A 106 17.09 -9.24 11.61
N GLU A 107 18.41 -9.30 11.66
CA GLU A 107 19.18 -10.39 11.08
C GLU A 107 18.91 -11.69 11.84
N ARG A 108 18.91 -12.83 11.14
CA ARG A 108 18.57 -14.12 11.73
C ARG A 108 19.49 -14.54 12.86
N GLY A 109 20.78 -14.22 12.80
CA GLY A 109 21.75 -14.73 13.78
C GLY A 109 21.65 -16.25 13.92
N ALA A 110 21.47 -16.73 15.16
CA ALA A 110 21.23 -18.15 15.46
C ALA A 110 19.80 -18.65 15.12
N GLY A 111 18.84 -17.73 14.99
CA GLY A 111 17.43 -18.01 14.74
C GLY A 111 16.57 -16.76 14.96
N PHE A 112 15.38 -16.73 14.36
CA PHE A 112 14.43 -15.66 14.64
C PHE A 112 13.72 -15.87 15.98
N PRO A 113 13.43 -14.80 16.74
CA PRO A 113 12.64 -14.88 17.96
C PRO A 113 11.21 -15.34 17.64
N ASN A 114 10.55 -15.97 18.61
CA ASN A 114 9.14 -16.28 18.51
C ASN A 114 8.33 -15.03 18.92
N LEU A 115 8.03 -14.19 17.93
CA LEU A 115 7.33 -12.92 18.13
C LEU A 115 5.93 -13.06 18.77
N ALA A 116 5.31 -14.23 18.72
CA ALA A 116 4.02 -14.47 19.39
C ALA A 116 4.18 -14.59 20.92
N VAL A 117 5.37 -15.00 21.39
CA VAL A 117 5.70 -15.14 22.81
C VAL A 117 6.45 -13.90 23.31
N GLU A 118 7.42 -13.45 22.53
CA GLU A 118 8.37 -12.41 22.92
C GLU A 118 7.89 -11.00 22.56
N GLY A 119 6.91 -10.88 21.66
CA GLY A 119 6.49 -9.59 21.12
C GLY A 119 7.57 -8.94 20.26
N LEU A 120 7.55 -7.61 20.16
CA LEU A 120 8.55 -6.82 19.45
C LEU A 120 9.88 -6.77 20.24
N PRO A 121 11.00 -7.26 19.69
CA PRO A 121 12.28 -7.24 20.39
C PRO A 121 12.78 -5.81 20.68
N ASP A 122 13.38 -5.59 21.84
CA ASP A 122 13.85 -4.26 22.27
C ASP A 122 14.87 -3.64 21.30
N SER A 123 15.74 -4.44 20.71
CA SER A 123 16.71 -3.99 19.72
C SER A 123 16.04 -3.46 18.44
N VAL A 124 14.93 -4.08 18.03
CA VAL A 124 14.11 -3.63 16.89
C VAL A 124 13.31 -2.40 17.29
N ALA A 125 12.76 -2.38 18.51
CA ALA A 125 12.01 -1.25 19.02
C ALA A 125 12.86 0.03 19.11
N ALA A 126 14.11 -0.09 19.59
CA ALA A 126 15.08 1.00 19.60
C ALA A 126 15.40 1.50 18.18
N GLN A 127 15.59 0.59 17.22
CA GLN A 127 15.76 0.98 15.82
C GLN A 127 14.55 1.72 15.25
N LEU A 128 13.32 1.31 15.60
CA LEU A 128 12.09 1.95 15.11
C LEU A 128 11.80 3.31 15.76
N ASP A 129 12.33 3.54 16.97
CA ASP A 129 12.22 4.80 17.68
C ASP A 129 13.26 5.84 17.24
N ALA A 130 14.33 5.39 16.58
CA ALA A 130 15.34 6.28 16.02
C ALA A 130 14.72 7.20 14.93
N PRO A 131 15.08 8.50 14.88
CA PRO A 131 14.54 9.43 13.87
C PRO A 131 14.72 8.94 12.43
N GLU A 132 15.82 8.24 12.15
CA GLU A 132 16.17 7.71 10.84
C GLU A 132 15.25 6.56 10.40
N ALA A 133 14.45 5.97 11.30
CA ALA A 133 13.52 4.91 10.95
C ALA A 133 12.48 5.35 9.92
N VAL A 134 12.07 6.62 9.97
CA VAL A 134 11.12 7.20 9.02
C VAL A 134 11.75 7.35 7.64
N GLU A 135 12.95 7.92 7.56
CA GLU A 135 13.66 8.08 6.29
C GLU A 135 14.04 6.73 5.67
N ARG A 136 14.39 5.74 6.49
CA ARG A 136 14.60 4.36 6.02
C ARG A 136 13.34 3.77 5.41
N ALA A 137 12.16 3.98 6.00
CA ALA A 137 10.90 3.51 5.43
C ALA A 137 10.57 4.19 4.10
N ARG A 138 10.73 5.52 4.04
CA ARG A 138 10.52 6.32 2.81
C ARG A 138 11.44 5.88 1.67
N SER A 139 12.66 5.46 2.00
CA SER A 139 13.69 5.05 1.04
C SER A 139 13.57 3.60 0.59
N LEU A 140 12.63 2.80 1.13
CA LEU A 140 12.39 1.45 0.64
C LEU A 140 11.93 1.47 -0.82
N ALA A 141 12.34 0.47 -1.58
CA ALA A 141 11.70 0.20 -2.85
C ALA A 141 10.20 -0.13 -2.63
N ALA A 142 9.34 0.37 -3.50
CA ALA A 142 7.89 0.17 -3.41
C ALA A 142 7.50 -1.32 -3.38
N ASP A 143 8.18 -2.16 -4.19
CA ASP A 143 8.00 -3.62 -4.20
C ASP A 143 8.20 -4.23 -2.81
N THR A 144 9.25 -3.77 -2.11
CA THR A 144 9.65 -4.31 -0.82
C THR A 144 8.66 -3.88 0.25
N PHE A 145 8.25 -2.62 0.25
CA PHE A 145 7.20 -2.12 1.14
C PHE A 145 5.88 -2.89 0.96
N CYS A 146 5.40 -3.02 -0.28
CA CYS A 146 4.16 -3.75 -0.59
C CYS A 146 4.27 -5.24 -0.27
N ARG A 147 5.44 -5.88 -0.51
CA ARG A 147 5.68 -7.28 -0.15
C ARG A 147 5.60 -7.50 1.36
N ILE A 148 6.17 -6.60 2.17
CA ILE A 148 6.10 -6.68 3.63
C ILE A 148 4.64 -6.62 4.09
N LEU A 149 3.88 -5.60 3.65
CA LEU A 149 2.48 -5.45 4.01
C LEU A 149 1.64 -6.65 3.57
N ARG A 150 1.77 -7.09 2.32
CA ARG A 150 1.00 -8.23 1.78
C ARG A 150 1.29 -9.50 2.58
N ASN A 151 2.55 -9.82 2.82
CA ASN A 151 2.93 -11.04 3.54
C ASN A 151 2.45 -11.00 5.00
N ALA A 152 2.62 -9.85 5.67
CA ALA A 152 2.16 -9.67 7.04
C ALA A 152 0.63 -9.88 7.16
N LEU A 153 -0.15 -9.26 6.27
CA LEU A 153 -1.61 -9.38 6.25
C LEU A 153 -2.07 -10.80 5.87
N ALA A 154 -1.41 -11.45 4.92
CA ALA A 154 -1.81 -12.78 4.44
C ALA A 154 -1.45 -13.92 5.41
N HIS A 155 -0.41 -13.76 6.22
CA HIS A 155 0.15 -14.84 7.05
C HIS A 155 0.14 -14.55 8.56
N GLY A 156 -0.53 -13.47 8.98
CA GLY A 156 -0.65 -13.12 10.40
C GLY A 156 0.61 -12.52 11.01
N GLY A 157 1.53 -12.00 10.20
CA GLY A 157 2.75 -11.31 10.63
C GLY A 157 2.47 -9.89 11.13
N VAL A 158 1.51 -9.70 12.05
CA VAL A 158 1.14 -8.38 12.58
C VAL A 158 1.25 -8.38 14.09
N LEU A 159 1.95 -7.39 14.64
CA LEU A 159 2.03 -7.13 16.07
C LEU A 159 1.17 -5.93 16.45
N TYR A 160 0.44 -6.08 17.56
CA TYR A 160 -0.32 -5.00 18.17
C TYR A 160 0.57 -4.30 19.19
N LEU A 161 0.69 -2.99 19.07
CA LEU A 161 1.61 -2.19 19.86
C LEU A 161 0.88 -1.05 20.55
N ASP A 162 1.36 -0.73 21.75
CA ASP A 162 0.84 0.37 22.57
C ASP A 162 1.26 1.75 22.03
N GLN A 163 0.92 2.80 22.78
CA GLN A 163 1.28 4.19 22.46
C GLN A 163 2.79 4.45 22.36
N HIS A 164 3.63 3.60 22.98
CA HIS A 164 5.09 3.66 22.91
C HIS A 164 5.65 2.74 21.81
N GLY A 165 4.80 1.99 21.12
CA GLY A 165 5.22 1.08 20.06
C GLY A 165 5.86 -0.19 20.60
N ARG A 166 5.42 -0.67 21.77
CA ARG A 166 5.86 -1.91 22.41
C ARG A 166 4.72 -2.92 22.45
N SER A 167 5.08 -4.22 22.47
CA SER A 167 4.10 -5.29 22.67
C SER A 167 3.71 -5.32 24.15
N ASN A 168 2.44 -5.04 24.43
CA ASN A 168 1.89 -5.06 25.79
C ASN A 168 0.44 -5.52 25.77
N SER A 169 0.17 -6.70 26.34
CA SER A 169 -1.16 -7.34 26.33
C SER A 169 -2.19 -6.66 27.24
N GLY A 170 -1.76 -5.75 28.11
CA GLY A 170 -2.63 -4.97 29.00
C GLY A 170 -2.91 -3.55 28.53
N ALA A 171 -2.26 -3.09 27.45
CA ALA A 171 -2.38 -1.72 26.97
C ALA A 171 -3.29 -1.63 25.73
N PRO A 172 -3.98 -0.48 25.53
CA PRO A 172 -4.69 -0.22 24.29
C PRO A 172 -3.74 -0.25 23.08
N VAL A 173 -4.22 -0.80 21.97
CA VAL A 173 -3.49 -0.79 20.71
C VAL A 173 -3.54 0.60 20.11
N CYS A 174 -2.38 1.15 19.77
CA CYS A 174 -2.26 2.46 19.11
C CYS A 174 -1.47 2.38 17.80
N ARG A 175 -0.72 1.30 17.59
CA ARG A 175 0.19 1.09 16.47
C ARG A 175 0.16 -0.36 16.01
N PHE A 176 0.50 -0.57 14.75
CA PHE A 176 0.78 -1.89 14.20
C PHE A 176 2.25 -1.99 13.83
N ALA A 177 2.82 -3.19 13.95
CA ALA A 177 4.01 -3.56 13.21
C ALA A 177 3.71 -4.73 12.26
N PHE A 178 3.99 -4.54 10.98
CA PHE A 178 3.90 -5.54 9.94
C PHE A 178 5.26 -6.20 9.75
N VAL A 179 5.28 -7.52 9.81
CA VAL A 179 6.49 -8.33 9.83
C VAL A 179 6.48 -9.31 8.68
N SER A 180 7.57 -9.36 7.92
CA SER A 180 7.77 -10.39 6.93
C SER A 180 9.24 -10.81 6.87
N THR A 181 9.48 -12.03 6.40
CA THR A 181 10.83 -12.44 6.00
C THR A 181 11.25 -11.73 4.71
N ASP A 182 12.56 -11.68 4.45
CA ASP A 182 13.12 -11.15 3.21
C ASP A 182 12.87 -12.05 2.00
N ARG A 183 12.76 -13.35 2.24
CA ARG A 183 12.49 -14.38 1.24
C ARG A 183 11.69 -15.54 1.83
N LEU A 184 11.07 -16.32 0.96
CA LEU A 184 10.26 -17.48 1.37
C LEU A 184 11.14 -18.64 1.85
N ASN A 185 12.18 -18.96 1.09
CA ASN A 185 13.04 -20.11 1.36
C ASN A 185 14.34 -19.65 2.03
N ASN A 186 14.66 -20.25 3.17
CA ASN A 186 15.85 -19.94 3.99
C ASN A 186 16.01 -18.43 4.27
N PRO A 187 15.05 -17.81 4.98
CA PRO A 187 15.10 -16.39 5.31
C PRO A 187 16.35 -16.04 6.12
N THR A 188 16.93 -14.87 5.84
CA THR A 188 18.13 -14.36 6.52
C THR A 188 17.84 -13.16 7.39
N LYS A 189 16.72 -12.46 7.16
CA LYS A 189 16.29 -11.35 8.00
C LYS A 189 14.76 -11.22 8.08
N LEU A 190 14.30 -10.56 9.13
CA LEU A 190 12.94 -10.04 9.24
C LEU A 190 12.93 -8.54 8.94
N HIS A 191 11.88 -8.11 8.26
CA HIS A 191 11.53 -6.73 8.01
C HIS A 191 10.40 -6.30 8.94
N PHE A 192 10.47 -5.08 9.45
CA PHE A 192 9.43 -4.48 10.30
C PHE A 192 9.01 -3.14 9.72
N LEU A 193 7.71 -2.97 9.47
CA LEU A 193 7.09 -1.66 9.19
C LEU A 193 6.17 -1.31 10.34
N ARG A 194 6.39 -0.16 11.00
CA ARG A 194 5.56 0.33 12.10
C ARG A 194 4.84 1.61 11.73
N ILE A 195 3.57 1.74 12.14
CA ILE A 195 2.74 2.92 11.92
C ILE A 195 1.66 3.05 13.01
N LYS A 196 1.17 4.27 13.27
CA LYS A 196 0.00 4.50 14.13
C LYS A 196 -1.29 4.10 13.40
N MET A 197 -2.31 3.69 14.16
CA MET A 197 -3.59 3.27 13.57
C MET A 197 -4.26 4.37 12.74
N ALA A 198 -4.24 5.62 13.22
CA ALA A 198 -4.82 6.75 12.48
C ALA A 198 -4.11 6.98 11.13
N ASP A 199 -2.78 6.94 11.14
CA ASP A 199 -1.98 7.10 9.92
C ASP A 199 -2.16 5.92 8.96
N TYR A 200 -2.32 4.69 9.49
CA TYR A 200 -2.61 3.51 8.67
C TYR A 200 -3.98 3.61 7.99
N ARG A 201 -5.00 4.11 8.70
CA ARG A 201 -6.31 4.39 8.09
C ARG A 201 -6.19 5.42 6.97
N ALA A 202 -5.44 6.50 7.18
CA ALA A 202 -5.19 7.49 6.13
C ALA A 202 -4.43 6.89 4.92
N PHE A 203 -3.50 5.98 5.17
CA PHE A 203 -2.83 5.22 4.12
C PHE A 203 -3.82 4.36 3.30
N LEU A 204 -4.74 3.63 3.94
CA LEU A 204 -5.73 2.82 3.22
C LEU A 204 -6.69 3.67 2.37
N GLN A 205 -7.09 4.84 2.87
CA GLN A 205 -7.86 5.82 2.09
C GLN A 205 -7.08 6.25 0.84
N LEU A 206 -5.83 6.70 1.00
CA LEU A 206 -5.03 7.19 -0.13
C LEU A 206 -4.74 6.08 -1.14
N TRP A 207 -4.52 4.84 -0.68
CA TRP A 207 -4.35 3.66 -1.52
C TRP A 207 -5.57 3.40 -2.40
N VAL A 208 -6.78 3.42 -1.81
CA VAL A 208 -8.03 3.19 -2.54
C VAL A 208 -8.32 4.36 -3.50
N ASP A 209 -8.10 5.60 -3.08
CA ASP A 209 -8.31 6.76 -3.95
C ASP A 209 -7.36 6.73 -5.15
N TRP A 210 -6.10 6.33 -4.94
CA TRP A 210 -5.15 6.14 -6.03
C TRP A 210 -5.61 5.07 -7.01
N LEU A 211 -5.99 3.88 -6.54
CA LEU A 211 -6.51 2.82 -7.42
C LEU A 211 -7.72 3.26 -8.24
N ASN A 212 -8.67 3.99 -7.62
CA ASN A 212 -9.85 4.48 -8.31
C ASN A 212 -9.50 5.55 -9.36
N ARG A 213 -8.59 6.49 -9.05
CA ARG A 213 -8.16 7.51 -10.02
C ARG A 213 -7.52 6.88 -11.25
N GLU A 214 -6.53 6.00 -11.06
CA GLU A 214 -5.85 5.34 -12.16
C GLU A 214 -6.78 4.44 -13.00
N ALA A 215 -7.90 3.98 -12.43
CA ALA A 215 -8.94 3.25 -13.14
C ALA A 215 -9.99 4.13 -13.85
N ILE A 216 -10.19 5.39 -13.40
CA ILE A 216 -11.22 6.32 -13.92
C ILE A 216 -10.67 7.27 -14.97
N ASP A 217 -9.39 7.64 -14.93
CA ASP A 217 -8.73 8.60 -15.83
C ASP A 217 -8.71 8.18 -17.32
N GLU A 218 -9.55 7.21 -17.71
CA GLU A 218 -9.81 6.80 -19.08
C GLU A 218 -11.29 6.87 -19.50
N VAL A 219 -12.29 6.79 -18.60
CA VAL A 219 -13.69 7.03 -19.02
C VAL A 219 -13.81 8.42 -19.62
N LEU A 220 -13.11 9.40 -19.05
CA LEU A 220 -13.04 10.75 -19.60
C LEU A 220 -12.09 10.88 -20.79
N ALA A 221 -11.06 10.05 -20.94
CA ALA A 221 -10.16 10.13 -22.10
C ALA A 221 -10.79 9.50 -23.35
N GLU A 222 -11.50 8.38 -23.19
CA GLU A 222 -12.29 7.71 -24.23
C GLU A 222 -13.55 8.52 -24.59
N ASP A 223 -14.25 9.11 -23.60
CA ASP A 223 -15.43 9.96 -23.88
C ASP A 223 -15.08 11.34 -24.46
N LEU A 224 -13.86 11.85 -24.20
CA LEU A 224 -13.40 13.14 -24.76
C LEU A 224 -12.60 13.00 -26.07
N GLY A 225 -12.33 11.78 -26.54
CA GLY A 225 -11.65 11.56 -27.82
C GLY A 225 -10.30 12.26 -27.96
N LEU A 226 -9.58 12.45 -26.85
CA LEU A 226 -8.27 13.11 -26.86
C LEU A 226 -7.19 12.06 -27.15
N ASP A 227 -7.03 11.74 -28.43
CA ASP A 227 -5.81 11.09 -28.92
C ASP A 227 -4.61 12.00 -28.61
N GLU A 228 -3.53 11.42 -28.08
CA GLU A 228 -2.25 12.11 -27.78
C GLU A 228 -1.49 12.55 -29.06
N SER A 229 -2.17 13.02 -30.10
CA SER A 229 -1.56 13.47 -31.36
C SER A 229 -1.66 14.97 -31.66
N ASP A 230 -2.38 15.78 -30.88
CA ASP A 230 -2.49 17.23 -31.10
C ASP A 230 -1.59 18.06 -30.18
N THR A 231 -0.33 17.64 -30.01
CA THR A 231 0.70 18.51 -29.44
C THR A 231 1.90 18.68 -30.38
N GLU A 232 1.65 19.01 -31.65
CA GLU A 232 2.68 19.62 -32.49
C GLU A 232 2.15 20.80 -33.31
N ALA A 233 2.93 21.89 -33.24
CA ALA A 233 2.92 23.08 -34.10
C ALA A 233 1.82 24.15 -33.89
N VAL A 234 1.96 24.95 -32.83
CA VAL A 234 1.66 26.39 -32.94
C VAL A 234 2.83 27.07 -33.67
N ALA A 235 2.81 27.02 -35.00
CA ALA A 235 3.65 27.87 -35.83
C ALA A 235 2.88 29.18 -36.09
N ILE A 236 3.31 30.26 -35.46
CA ILE A 236 2.85 31.62 -35.76
C ILE A 236 3.48 32.03 -37.10
N PRO A 237 2.71 32.39 -38.16
CA PRO A 237 3.30 32.89 -39.39
C PRO A 237 3.76 34.34 -39.21
N GLU A 238 5.08 34.54 -39.32
CA GLU A 238 5.72 35.84 -39.45
C GLU A 238 5.49 36.36 -40.88
N ALA A 239 4.53 37.27 -41.06
CA ALA A 239 4.31 37.94 -42.35
C ALA A 239 5.21 39.17 -42.46
N ALA A 240 6.17 39.05 -43.37
CA ALA A 240 7.24 39.98 -43.68
C ALA A 240 6.76 41.39 -44.06
N ALA A 241 7.46 42.38 -43.53
CA ALA A 241 7.53 43.73 -44.06
C ALA A 241 8.56 43.80 -45.20
N ASN A 242 8.27 44.67 -46.19
CA ASN A 242 9.11 45.16 -47.29
C ASN A 242 9.32 44.19 -48.49
N ALA A 243 9.20 44.60 -49.77
CA ALA A 243 9.34 45.93 -50.36
C ALA A 243 8.74 46.06 -51.79
N ALA A 244 8.48 47.33 -52.18
CA ALA A 244 8.59 47.99 -53.50
C ALA A 244 7.83 47.42 -54.73
N GLY A 245 7.22 48.20 -55.63
CA GLY A 245 7.15 49.64 -55.86
C GLY A 245 6.60 49.88 -57.28
N ASP A 246 5.77 50.91 -57.45
CA ASP A 246 5.63 51.76 -58.65
C ASP A 246 4.80 53.00 -58.28
#